data_AF-A0A7S1SN22-F1
#
_entry.id   AF-A0A7S1SN22-F1
#
_cell.length_a   1.000
_cell.length_b   1.000
_cell.length_c   1.000
_cell.angle_alpha   90.00
_cell.angle_beta   90.00
_cell.angle_gamma   90.00
#
_symmetry.space_group_name_H-M   'P 1'
#
loop_
_entity.id
_entity.type
_entity.pdbx_description
1 polymer ?
#
loop_
_entity_poly.entity_id
_entity_poly.type
_entity_poly.pdbx_seq_one_letter_code
_entity_poly.pdbx_strand_id
1 'polypeptide(L)'
;CLLAEGKYQVSRTGAQIPPLIDALMGRAAEAKDGATAAALCSAVEDVGTLMAALPPVMHSKQLQAPQLAALYFNDCHYVSVHLATLPLHYGPRMSELTGGMLSFMSAAVLLRDAGQAALSAVLAEQERQLMELLGGAHQFSLRRKQTAGLTCRKVVSAVLHSLKRFAAVLRPVLNAAAFVSSTASLLQAVCSRVVDDLLSVRDFDADESAELPVILMPLVEEALAAFTSSASRHDDAEQRMLCIALKSSAPAFQKLLVVVKLLQARLADIGTMWEAGE
;
A
#
# COMPACT_ATOMS: atom_id res chain seq x y z
N CYS A 1 9.83 -14.45 -0.56
CA CYS A 1 9.36 -13.18 0.01
C CYS A 1 10.56 -12.50 0.69
N LEU A 2 11.32 -11.68 -0.04
CA LEU A 2 12.65 -11.18 0.38
C LEU A 2 12.60 -9.90 1.25
N LEU A 3 11.42 -9.50 1.73
CA LEU A 3 11.20 -8.22 2.44
C LEU A 3 10.51 -8.37 3.81
N ALA A 4 10.47 -9.59 4.37
CA ALA A 4 9.77 -9.85 5.63
C ALA A 4 10.49 -9.33 6.89
N GLU A 5 11.72 -8.83 6.76
CA GLU A 5 12.49 -8.22 7.86
C GLU A 5 12.55 -6.70 7.67
N GLY A 6 11.51 -6.00 8.11
CA GLY A 6 11.49 -4.54 8.16
C GLY A 6 10.93 -4.05 9.48
N LYS A 7 11.59 -3.08 10.12
CA LYS A 7 11.04 -2.38 11.29
C LYS A 7 9.80 -1.60 10.84
N TYR A 8 8.63 -1.92 11.40
CA TYR A 8 7.40 -1.16 11.21
C TYR A 8 6.96 -0.57 12.55
N GLN A 9 6.18 0.51 12.50
CA GLN A 9 5.71 1.18 13.72
C GLN A 9 4.42 0.55 14.23
N VAL A 10 4.33 0.34 15.54
CA VAL A 10 3.14 -0.07 16.27
C VAL A 10 2.81 1.06 17.25
N SER A 11 1.54 1.37 17.44
CA SER A 11 1.11 2.38 18.40
C SER A 11 1.42 1.92 19.83
N ARG A 12 1.45 2.87 20.77
CA ARG A 12 1.59 2.54 22.20
C ARG A 12 0.48 1.61 22.66
N THR A 13 -0.74 1.81 22.18
CA THR A 13 -1.89 0.96 22.52
C THR A 13 -1.71 -0.44 21.93
N GLY A 14 -1.37 -0.56 20.64
CA GLY A 14 -1.10 -1.85 20.00
C GLY A 14 0.02 -2.64 20.69
N ALA A 15 1.08 -1.96 21.15
CA ALA A 15 2.19 -2.59 21.87
C ALA A 15 1.81 -3.09 23.28
N GLN A 16 0.74 -2.57 23.89
CA GLN A 16 0.27 -2.99 25.21
C GLN A 16 -0.66 -4.22 25.18
N ILE A 17 -1.18 -4.57 24.00
CA ILE A 17 -2.13 -5.69 23.86
C ILE A 17 -1.47 -7.06 24.06
N PRO A 18 -0.30 -7.39 23.46
CA PRO A 18 0.32 -8.70 23.68
C PRO A 18 0.67 -8.99 25.14
N PRO A 19 1.26 -8.06 25.93
CA PRO A 19 1.48 -8.31 27.36
C PRO A 19 0.20 -8.58 28.15
N LEU A 20 -0.92 -7.92 27.80
CA LEU A 20 -2.22 -8.18 28.42
C LEU A 20 -2.71 -9.60 28.07
N ILE A 21 -2.60 -9.98 26.79
CA ILE A 21 -2.95 -11.32 26.31
C ILE A 21 -2.11 -12.38 27.01
N ASP A 22 -0.80 -12.17 27.14
CA ASP A 22 0.11 -13.09 27.82
C ASP A 22 -0.23 -13.23 29.30
N ALA A 23 -0.59 -12.13 29.97
CA ALA A 23 -1.04 -12.18 31.36
C ALA A 23 -2.35 -12.98 31.52
N LEU A 24 -3.31 -12.85 30.58
CA LEU A 24 -4.54 -13.64 30.57
C LEU A 24 -4.25 -15.12 30.33
N MET A 25 -3.37 -15.44 29.36
CA MET A 25 -3.00 -16.81 29.04
C MET A 25 -2.19 -17.49 30.15
N GLY A 26 -1.29 -16.76 30.81
CA GLY A 26 -0.56 -17.26 31.97
C GLY A 26 -1.52 -17.63 33.11
N ARG A 27 -2.50 -16.76 33.39
CA ARG A 27 -3.56 -17.04 34.40
C ARG A 27 -4.45 -18.21 33.99
N ALA A 28 -4.74 -18.37 32.69
CA ALA A 28 -5.50 -19.51 32.20
C ALA A 28 -4.74 -20.83 32.41
N ALA A 29 -3.42 -20.83 32.19
CA ALA A 29 -2.55 -22.00 32.40
C ALA A 29 -2.42 -22.44 33.86
N GLU A 30 -2.53 -21.49 34.78
CA GLU A 30 -2.50 -21.70 36.23
C GLU A 30 -3.88 -21.98 36.84
N ALA A 31 -4.95 -21.91 36.06
CA ALA A 31 -6.31 -22.15 36.54
C ALA A 31 -6.48 -23.57 37.09
N LYS A 32 -7.27 -23.70 38.16
CA LYS A 32 -7.53 -24.97 38.84
C LYS A 32 -8.65 -25.79 38.19
N ASP A 33 -9.48 -25.13 37.38
CA ASP A 33 -10.63 -25.74 36.70
C ASP A 33 -10.70 -25.27 35.24
N GLY A 34 -11.24 -26.14 34.39
CA GLY A 34 -11.34 -25.88 32.96
C GLY A 34 -12.31 -24.75 32.59
N ALA A 35 -13.31 -24.45 33.42
CA ALA A 35 -14.26 -23.39 33.14
C ALA A 35 -13.60 -22.00 33.27
N THR A 36 -12.78 -21.79 34.31
CA THR A 36 -11.99 -20.57 34.48
C THR A 36 -10.96 -20.42 33.35
N ALA A 37 -10.27 -21.51 32.97
CA ALA A 37 -9.32 -21.48 31.86
C ALA A 37 -10.00 -21.12 30.53
N ALA A 38 -11.16 -21.71 30.25
CA ALA A 38 -11.95 -21.44 29.05
C ALA A 38 -12.45 -19.98 29.03
N ALA A 39 -12.95 -19.45 30.16
CA ALA A 39 -13.41 -18.07 30.25
C ALA A 39 -12.28 -17.05 29.97
N LEU A 40 -11.06 -17.32 30.45
CA LEU A 40 -9.89 -16.49 30.17
C LEU A 40 -9.45 -16.57 28.69
N CYS A 41 -9.58 -17.75 28.06
CA CYS A 41 -9.36 -17.87 26.62
C CYS A 41 -10.39 -17.07 25.81
N SER A 42 -11.68 -17.14 26.18
CA SER A 42 -12.72 -16.31 25.56
C SER A 42 -12.44 -14.82 25.74
N ALA A 43 -11.93 -14.39 26.90
CA ALA A 43 -11.53 -12.99 27.11
C ALA A 43 -10.40 -12.56 26.16
N VAL A 44 -9.46 -13.45 25.81
CA VAL A 44 -8.42 -13.17 24.82
C VAL A 44 -9.03 -13.00 23.41
N GLU A 45 -10.01 -13.83 23.04
CA GLU A 45 -10.75 -13.67 21.78
C GLU A 45 -11.52 -12.34 21.74
N ASP A 46 -12.16 -11.97 22.85
CA ASP A 46 -12.90 -10.71 22.98
C ASP A 46 -11.97 -9.50 22.84
N VAL A 47 -10.78 -9.54 23.43
CA VAL A 47 -9.77 -8.47 23.26
C VAL A 47 -9.40 -8.28 21.80
N GLY A 48 -9.12 -9.37 21.07
CA GLY A 48 -8.83 -9.31 19.63
C GLY A 48 -10.00 -8.76 18.82
N THR A 49 -11.21 -9.21 19.13
CA THR A 49 -12.45 -8.77 18.46
C THR A 49 -12.73 -7.29 18.70
N LEU A 50 -12.61 -6.83 19.95
CA LEU A 50 -12.80 -5.42 20.32
C LEU A 50 -11.75 -4.52 19.66
N MET A 51 -10.50 -4.97 19.60
CA MET A 51 -9.44 -4.23 18.93
C MET A 51 -9.71 -4.09 17.42
N ALA A 52 -10.29 -5.10 16.77
CA ALA A 52 -10.66 -5.04 15.36
C ALA A 52 -11.89 -4.15 15.11
N ALA A 53 -12.87 -4.15 16.04
CA ALA A 53 -14.17 -3.50 15.84
C ALA A 53 -14.24 -2.05 16.34
N LEU A 54 -13.57 -1.71 17.44
CA LEU A 54 -13.73 -0.40 18.09
C LEU A 54 -13.11 0.75 17.29
N PRO A 55 -11.86 0.68 16.78
CA PRO A 55 -11.25 1.82 16.09
C PRO A 55 -12.01 2.27 14.84
N PRO A 56 -12.52 1.37 13.96
CA PRO A 56 -13.38 1.76 12.84
C PRO A 56 -14.63 2.53 13.25
N VAL A 57 -15.21 2.25 14.42
CA VAL A 57 -16.43 2.91 14.90
C VAL A 57 -16.11 4.22 15.61
N MET A 58 -15.19 4.18 16.57
CA MET A 58 -14.90 5.31 17.46
C MET A 58 -13.98 6.36 16.83
N HIS A 59 -13.09 5.92 15.93
CA HIS A 59 -12.03 6.74 15.35
C HIS A 59 -12.12 6.80 13.82
N SER A 60 -13.31 6.59 13.24
CA SER A 60 -13.56 6.57 11.79
C SER A 60 -12.93 7.75 11.03
N LYS A 61 -13.11 8.98 11.54
CA LYS A 61 -12.52 10.19 10.95
C LYS A 61 -11.00 10.21 11.00
N GLN A 62 -10.41 9.68 12.07
CA GLN A 62 -8.96 9.61 12.22
C GLN A 62 -8.36 8.56 11.28
N LEU A 63 -9.07 7.44 11.05
CA LEU A 63 -8.65 6.41 10.10
C LEU A 63 -8.72 6.85 8.63
N GLN A 64 -9.27 8.03 8.33
CA GLN A 64 -9.12 8.64 7.00
C GLN A 64 -7.71 9.24 6.80
N ALA A 65 -6.96 9.48 7.86
CA ALA A 65 -5.58 9.94 7.76
C ALA A 65 -4.65 8.75 7.42
N PRO A 66 -3.88 8.81 6.31
CA PRO A 66 -3.07 7.67 5.85
C PRO A 66 -2.10 7.13 6.89
N GLN A 67 -1.47 8.01 7.68
CA GLN A 67 -0.54 7.61 8.73
C GLN A 67 -1.23 6.77 9.83
N LEU A 68 -2.44 7.17 10.23
CA LEU A 68 -3.18 6.50 11.30
C LEU A 68 -3.80 5.20 10.82
N ALA A 69 -4.29 5.14 9.58
CA ALA A 69 -4.72 3.90 8.95
C ALA A 69 -3.57 2.88 8.85
N ALA A 70 -2.38 3.33 8.43
CA ALA A 70 -1.19 2.49 8.36
C ALA A 70 -0.72 2.00 9.74
N LEU A 71 -0.79 2.86 10.76
CA LEU A 71 -0.47 2.48 12.13
C LEU A 71 -1.46 1.44 12.66
N TYR A 72 -2.76 1.63 12.40
CA TYR A 72 -3.79 0.66 12.78
C TYR A 72 -3.65 -0.68 12.04
N PHE A 73 -3.30 -0.65 10.75
CA PHE A 73 -2.96 -1.85 9.97
C PHE A 73 -1.81 -2.63 10.63
N ASN A 74 -0.75 -1.94 11.04
CA ASN A 74 0.39 -2.53 11.73
C ASN A 74 0.01 -3.09 13.11
N ASP A 75 -0.78 -2.36 13.90
CA ASP A 75 -1.26 -2.81 15.22
C ASP A 75 -2.05 -4.12 15.08
N CYS A 76 -2.97 -4.16 14.12
CA CYS A 76 -3.76 -5.35 13.82
C CYS A 76 -2.87 -6.52 13.39
N HIS A 77 -1.90 -6.27 12.51
CA HIS A 77 -0.97 -7.30 12.07
C HIS A 77 -0.15 -7.84 13.24
N TYR A 78 0.43 -6.95 14.07
CA TYR A 78 1.25 -7.30 15.22
C TYR A 78 0.50 -8.21 16.20
N VAL A 79 -0.72 -7.81 16.59
CA VAL A 79 -1.54 -8.61 17.52
C VAL A 79 -2.04 -9.91 16.86
N SER A 80 -2.36 -9.91 15.57
CA SER A 80 -2.78 -11.12 14.86
C SER A 80 -1.69 -12.19 14.84
N VAL A 81 -0.43 -11.79 14.64
CA VAL A 81 0.71 -12.70 14.67
C VAL A 81 0.91 -13.25 16.08
N HIS A 82 0.81 -12.40 17.11
CA HIS A 82 0.90 -12.84 18.50
C HIS A 82 -0.17 -13.86 18.86
N LEU A 83 -1.44 -13.61 18.50
CA LEU A 83 -2.53 -14.56 18.73
C LEU A 83 -2.27 -15.91 18.05
N ALA A 84 -1.69 -15.91 16.84
CA ALA A 84 -1.39 -17.12 16.10
C ALA A 84 -0.26 -17.97 16.72
N THR A 85 0.61 -17.39 17.56
CA THR A 85 1.69 -18.14 18.22
C THR A 85 1.28 -18.73 19.56
N LEU A 86 0.24 -18.20 20.22
CA LEU A 86 -0.20 -18.69 21.54
C LEU A 86 -0.49 -20.20 21.61
N PRO A 87 -1.09 -20.85 20.61
CA PRO A 87 -1.27 -22.31 20.62
C PRO A 87 0.04 -23.09 20.76
N LEU A 88 1.15 -22.56 20.26
CA LEU A 88 2.48 -23.20 20.40
C LEU A 88 2.99 -23.13 21.83
N HIS A 89 2.69 -22.04 22.53
CA HIS A 89 3.18 -21.80 23.89
C HIS A 89 2.29 -22.45 24.96
N TYR A 90 0.96 -22.38 24.78
CA TYR A 90 -0.01 -22.77 25.81
C TYR A 90 -0.86 -23.99 25.42
N GLY A 91 -0.80 -24.45 24.17
CA GLY A 91 -1.67 -25.49 23.62
C GLY A 91 -1.70 -26.80 24.42
N PRO A 92 -0.55 -27.42 24.75
CA PRO A 92 -0.54 -28.67 25.51
C PRO A 92 -1.25 -28.55 26.85
N ARG A 93 -0.92 -27.50 27.63
CA ARG A 93 -1.52 -27.25 28.94
C ARG A 93 -3.01 -26.94 28.85
N MET A 94 -3.42 -26.17 27.84
CA MET A 94 -4.83 -25.84 27.64
C MET A 94 -5.65 -27.06 27.23
N SER A 95 -5.09 -27.94 26.41
CA SER A 95 -5.74 -29.20 26.00
C SER A 95 -6.05 -30.09 27.20
N GLU A 96 -5.11 -30.20 28.15
CA GLU A 96 -5.32 -30.95 29.39
C GLU A 96 -6.44 -30.36 30.26
N LEU A 97 -6.52 -29.03 30.37
CA LEU A 97 -7.47 -28.35 31.26
C LEU A 97 -8.88 -28.23 30.68
N THR A 98 -8.99 -28.03 29.37
CA THR A 98 -10.26 -27.71 28.69
C THR A 98 -10.79 -28.87 27.84
N GLY A 99 -9.97 -29.89 27.57
CA GLY A 99 -10.31 -30.99 26.67
C GLY A 99 -10.39 -30.60 25.18
N GLY A 100 -9.99 -29.38 24.83
CA GLY A 100 -10.08 -28.83 23.48
C GLY A 100 -8.75 -28.24 22.98
N MET A 101 -8.64 -28.12 21.66
CA MET A 101 -7.49 -27.48 21.03
C MET A 101 -7.61 -25.95 21.16
N LEU A 102 -6.57 -25.32 21.70
CA LEU A 102 -6.47 -23.86 21.77
C LEU A 102 -6.29 -23.28 20.36
N SER A 103 -7.15 -22.33 19.98
CA SER A 103 -7.06 -21.62 18.70
C SER A 103 -7.60 -20.21 18.85
N PHE A 104 -6.87 -19.23 18.31
CA PHE A 104 -7.30 -17.84 18.24
C PHE A 104 -7.38 -17.34 16.80
N MET A 105 -7.49 -18.27 15.84
CA MET A 105 -7.41 -17.94 14.42
C MET A 105 -8.55 -17.04 13.96
N SER A 106 -9.76 -17.20 14.51
CA SER A 106 -10.90 -16.34 14.20
C SER A 106 -10.59 -14.88 14.53
N ALA A 107 -10.11 -14.60 15.74
CA ALA A 107 -9.73 -13.25 16.16
C ALA A 107 -8.53 -12.71 15.36
N ALA A 108 -7.54 -13.55 15.06
CA ALA A 108 -6.38 -13.16 14.26
C ALA A 108 -6.77 -12.78 12.81
N VAL A 109 -7.68 -13.52 12.18
CA VAL A 109 -8.21 -13.19 10.85
C VAL A 109 -9.02 -11.89 10.90
N LEU A 110 -9.91 -11.73 11.87
CA LEU A 110 -10.69 -10.50 12.04
C LEU A 110 -9.81 -9.26 12.17
N LEU A 111 -8.73 -9.32 12.95
CA LEU A 111 -7.76 -8.23 13.06
C LEU A 111 -7.12 -7.91 11.71
N ARG A 112 -6.62 -8.93 11.00
CA ARG A 112 -5.98 -8.73 9.69
C ARG A 112 -6.94 -8.08 8.70
N ASP A 113 -8.19 -8.54 8.65
CA ASP A 113 -9.20 -7.99 7.76
C ASP A 113 -9.55 -6.54 8.12
N ALA A 114 -9.68 -6.22 9.42
CA ALA A 114 -9.94 -4.87 9.87
C ALA A 114 -8.80 -3.89 9.54
N GLY A 115 -7.55 -4.30 9.79
CA GLY A 115 -6.37 -3.51 9.43
C GLY A 115 -6.26 -3.30 7.92
N GLN A 116 -6.47 -4.37 7.14
CA GLN A 116 -6.45 -4.31 5.68
C GLN A 116 -7.54 -3.39 5.13
N ALA A 117 -8.77 -3.48 5.67
CA ALA A 117 -9.88 -2.64 5.25
C ALA A 117 -9.58 -1.15 5.48
N ALA A 118 -9.00 -0.80 6.62
CA ALA A 118 -8.63 0.59 6.92
C ALA A 118 -7.55 1.12 5.95
N LEU A 119 -6.49 0.35 5.70
CA LEU A 119 -5.45 0.75 4.75
C LEU A 119 -5.98 0.83 3.31
N SER A 120 -6.80 -0.13 2.89
CA SER A 120 -7.43 -0.13 1.58
C SER A 120 -8.37 1.06 1.36
N ALA A 121 -9.08 1.51 2.41
CA ALA A 121 -9.95 2.68 2.32
C ALA A 121 -9.16 3.97 2.01
N VAL A 122 -8.03 4.19 2.68
CA VAL A 122 -7.19 5.37 2.40
C VAL A 122 -6.48 5.28 1.05
N LEU A 123 -6.16 4.08 0.57
CA LEU A 123 -5.61 3.88 -0.77
C LEU A 123 -6.64 4.17 -1.85
N ALA A 124 -7.88 3.68 -1.69
CA ALA A 124 -8.96 3.93 -2.62
C ALA A 124 -9.29 5.43 -2.72
N GLU A 125 -9.30 6.13 -1.57
CA GLU A 125 -9.50 7.57 -1.56
C GLU A 125 -8.35 8.32 -2.24
N GLN A 126 -7.11 7.89 -2.01
CA GLN A 126 -5.95 8.49 -2.67
C GLN A 126 -5.95 8.23 -4.19
N GLU A 127 -6.32 7.03 -4.61
CA GLU A 127 -6.51 6.71 -6.03
C GLU A 127 -7.57 7.61 -6.66
N ARG A 128 -8.73 7.76 -6.00
CA ARG A 128 -9.82 8.64 -6.46
C ARG A 128 -9.32 10.07 -6.67
N GLN A 129 -8.58 10.63 -5.71
CA GLN A 129 -8.00 11.98 -5.83
C GLN A 129 -7.01 12.09 -7.00
N LEU A 130 -6.19 11.07 -7.23
CA LEU A 130 -5.27 11.03 -8.37
C LEU A 130 -6.03 10.98 -9.71
N MET A 131 -7.12 10.20 -9.80
CA MET A 131 -7.97 10.15 -10.98
C MET A 131 -8.66 11.48 -11.25
N GLU A 132 -9.11 12.19 -10.22
CA GLU A 132 -9.67 13.54 -10.35
C GLU A 132 -8.64 14.55 -10.88
N LEU A 133 -7.41 14.50 -10.36
CA LEU A 133 -6.30 15.33 -10.88
C LEU A 133 -6.06 15.03 -12.36
N LEU A 134 -5.98 13.75 -12.75
CA LEU A 134 -5.81 13.32 -14.14
C LEU A 134 -6.98 13.73 -15.03
N GLY A 135 -8.22 13.74 -14.52
CA GLY A 135 -9.40 14.25 -15.24
C GLY A 135 -9.25 15.69 -15.70
N GLY A 136 -8.48 16.51 -14.97
CA GLY A 136 -8.11 17.88 -15.34
C GLY A 136 -7.21 17.97 -16.59
N ALA A 137 -6.51 16.90 -16.96
CA ALA A 137 -5.72 16.84 -18.20
C ALA A 137 -6.58 16.54 -19.44
N HIS A 138 -7.86 16.19 -19.26
CA HIS A 138 -8.80 16.00 -20.36
C HIS A 138 -8.30 15.04 -21.45
N GLN A 139 -7.86 13.85 -21.02
CA GLN A 139 -7.28 12.81 -21.89
C GLN A 139 -6.03 13.28 -22.64
N PHE A 140 -5.31 14.27 -22.11
CA PHE A 140 -4.12 14.86 -22.72
C PHE A 140 -4.36 15.42 -24.13
N SER A 141 -5.62 15.80 -24.46
CA SER A 141 -5.94 16.41 -25.75
C SER A 141 -5.45 17.87 -25.79
N LEU A 142 -4.39 18.12 -26.57
CA LEU A 142 -3.79 19.46 -26.65
C LEU A 142 -4.56 20.40 -27.57
N ARG A 143 -5.37 19.86 -28.49
CA ARG A 143 -6.24 20.63 -29.39
C ARG A 143 -7.36 21.43 -28.71
N ARG A 144 -7.67 21.14 -27.44
CA ARG A 144 -8.81 21.79 -26.77
C ARG A 144 -8.66 23.29 -26.60
N LYS A 145 -7.47 23.76 -26.21
CA LYS A 145 -7.17 25.17 -25.91
C LYS A 145 -5.69 25.44 -26.09
N GLN A 146 -5.34 26.67 -26.42
CA GLN A 146 -3.93 27.11 -26.52
C GLN A 146 -3.13 26.88 -25.22
N THR A 147 -3.80 26.78 -24.07
CA THR A 147 -3.20 26.51 -22.75
C THR A 147 -3.23 25.02 -22.33
N ALA A 148 -3.64 24.11 -23.21
CA ALA A 148 -3.84 22.70 -22.87
C ALA A 148 -2.52 22.02 -22.47
N GLY A 149 -1.40 22.28 -23.17
CA GLY A 149 -0.09 21.75 -22.80
C GLY A 149 0.35 22.18 -21.40
N LEU A 150 0.22 23.48 -21.07
CA LEU A 150 0.47 24.00 -19.72
C LEU A 150 -0.43 23.36 -18.66
N THR A 151 -1.68 23.09 -19.00
CA THR A 151 -2.64 22.44 -18.09
C THR A 151 -2.21 21.00 -17.80
N CYS A 152 -1.86 20.23 -18.83
CA CYS A 152 -1.39 18.86 -18.67
C CYS A 152 -0.09 18.78 -17.84
N ARG A 153 0.86 19.71 -18.05
CA ARG A 153 2.09 19.79 -17.23
C ARG A 153 1.77 20.04 -15.75
N LYS A 154 0.84 20.95 -15.46
CA LYS A 154 0.39 21.22 -14.09
C LYS A 154 -0.25 19.98 -13.46
N VAL A 155 -1.06 19.25 -14.22
CA VAL A 155 -1.68 18.00 -13.76
C VAL A 155 -0.62 16.93 -13.46
N VAL A 156 0.34 16.69 -14.35
CA VAL A 156 1.43 15.74 -14.13
C VAL A 156 2.24 16.12 -12.87
N SER A 157 2.58 17.40 -12.71
CA SER A 157 3.27 17.89 -11.52
C SER A 157 2.45 17.68 -10.23
N ALA A 158 1.14 17.94 -10.28
CA ALA A 158 0.24 17.73 -9.14
C ALA A 158 0.12 16.25 -8.76
N VAL A 159 0.05 15.35 -9.75
CA VAL A 159 0.04 13.89 -9.55
C VAL A 159 1.33 13.44 -8.87
N LEU A 160 2.50 13.84 -9.39
CA LEU A 160 3.79 13.52 -8.78
C LEU A 160 3.92 14.04 -7.35
N HIS A 161 3.49 15.27 -7.11
CA HIS A 161 3.49 15.86 -5.77
C HIS A 161 2.59 15.07 -4.81
N SER A 162 1.40 14.67 -5.26
CA SER A 162 0.46 13.86 -4.47
C SER A 162 1.04 12.50 -4.11
N LEU A 163 1.62 11.78 -5.08
CA LEU A 163 2.31 10.50 -4.86
C LEU A 163 3.45 10.64 -3.85
N LYS A 164 4.31 11.65 -4.03
CA LYS A 164 5.46 11.91 -3.14
C LYS A 164 5.02 12.18 -1.71
N ARG A 165 3.99 13.03 -1.54
CA ARG A 165 3.45 13.37 -0.22
C ARG A 165 2.85 12.15 0.47
N PHE A 166 2.09 11.34 -0.25
CA PHE A 166 1.50 10.12 0.28
C PHE A 166 2.58 9.11 0.71
N ALA A 167 3.58 8.90 -0.14
CA ALA A 167 4.72 8.02 0.13
C ALA A 167 5.49 8.43 1.39
N ALA A 168 5.76 9.74 1.55
CA ALA A 168 6.48 10.27 2.70
C ALA A 168 5.77 10.00 4.04
N VAL A 169 4.44 9.94 4.02
CA VAL A 169 3.62 9.65 5.22
C VAL A 169 3.62 8.15 5.55
N LEU A 170 3.56 7.28 4.54
CA LEU A 170 3.48 5.83 4.76
C LEU A 170 4.83 5.17 5.04
N ARG A 171 5.90 5.62 4.37
CA ARG A 171 7.23 5.01 4.47
C ARG A 171 7.78 4.86 5.89
N PRO A 172 7.66 5.84 6.81
CA PRO A 172 8.18 5.66 8.16
C PRO A 172 7.36 4.67 9.01
N VAL A 173 6.12 4.35 8.59
CA VAL A 173 5.17 3.55 9.39
C VAL A 173 5.15 2.10 8.92
N LEU A 174 4.99 1.86 7.61
CA LEU A 174 4.82 0.53 7.04
C LEU A 174 6.15 -0.20 6.87
N ASN A 175 6.10 -1.53 6.90
CA ASN A 175 7.22 -2.34 6.41
C ASN A 175 7.36 -2.22 4.88
N ALA A 176 8.52 -2.63 4.35
CA ALA A 176 8.83 -2.51 2.93
C ALA A 176 7.80 -3.23 2.02
N ALA A 177 7.33 -4.42 2.41
CA ALA A 177 6.38 -5.18 1.61
C ALA A 177 5.01 -4.49 1.47
N ALA A 178 4.44 -4.02 2.59
CA ALA A 178 3.17 -3.31 2.61
C ALA A 178 3.29 -1.94 1.92
N PHE A 179 4.42 -1.25 2.10
CA PHE A 179 4.71 0.01 1.42
C PHE A 179 4.78 -0.16 -0.10
N VAL A 180 5.53 -1.16 -0.59
CA VAL A 180 5.61 -1.47 -2.03
C VAL A 180 4.25 -1.80 -2.60
N SER A 181 3.50 -2.70 -1.95
CA SER A 181 2.16 -3.09 -2.42
C SER A 181 1.23 -1.87 -2.54
N SER A 182 1.20 -1.04 -1.51
CA SER A 182 0.37 0.17 -1.46
C SER A 182 0.74 1.18 -2.55
N THR A 183 2.02 1.52 -2.67
CA THR A 183 2.48 2.55 -3.61
C THR A 183 2.51 2.07 -5.06
N ALA A 184 2.82 0.79 -5.30
CA ALA A 184 2.74 0.18 -6.62
C ALA A 184 1.31 0.16 -7.14
N SER A 185 0.31 -0.08 -6.29
CA SER A 185 -1.10 -0.06 -6.72
C SER A 185 -1.52 1.33 -7.24
N LEU A 186 -1.11 2.41 -6.56
CA LEU A 186 -1.38 3.78 -6.99
C LEU A 186 -0.62 4.12 -8.29
N LEU A 187 0.65 3.72 -8.39
CA LEU A 187 1.44 3.92 -9.60
C LEU A 187 0.83 3.18 -10.79
N GLN A 188 0.42 1.92 -10.58
CA GLN A 188 -0.26 1.10 -11.57
C GLN A 188 -1.54 1.78 -12.06
N ALA A 189 -2.37 2.28 -11.15
CA ALA A 189 -3.62 2.95 -11.51
C ALA A 189 -3.36 4.24 -12.32
N VAL A 190 -2.45 5.10 -11.85
CA VAL A 190 -2.07 6.35 -12.54
C VAL A 190 -1.53 6.07 -13.94
N CYS A 191 -0.56 5.15 -14.07
CA CYS A 191 0.02 4.84 -15.37
C CYS A 191 -0.97 4.17 -16.31
N SER A 192 -1.84 3.29 -15.81
CA SER A 192 -2.88 2.66 -16.63
C SER A 192 -3.81 3.73 -17.18
N ARG A 193 -4.27 4.64 -16.31
CA ARG A 193 -5.15 5.73 -16.72
C ARG A 193 -4.52 6.62 -17.80
N VAL A 194 -3.25 7.00 -17.64
CA VAL A 194 -2.55 7.81 -18.64
C VAL A 194 -2.40 7.06 -19.96
N VAL A 195 -2.02 5.78 -19.93
CA VAL A 195 -1.91 4.95 -21.13
C VAL A 195 -3.26 4.82 -21.83
N ASP A 196 -4.34 4.56 -21.09
CA ASP A 196 -5.69 4.44 -21.64
C ASP A 196 -6.16 5.76 -22.26
N ASP A 197 -5.90 6.88 -21.58
CA ASP A 197 -6.22 8.21 -22.11
C ASP A 197 -5.48 8.47 -23.43
N LEU A 198 -4.19 8.14 -23.52
CA LEU A 198 -3.39 8.29 -24.75
C LEU A 198 -3.87 7.37 -25.87
N LEU A 199 -4.13 6.09 -25.57
CA LEU A 199 -4.58 5.11 -26.56
C LEU A 199 -6.02 5.36 -27.03
N SER A 200 -6.82 6.12 -26.27
CA SER A 200 -8.17 6.53 -26.69
C SER A 200 -8.18 7.63 -27.74
N VAL A 201 -7.06 8.35 -27.92
CA VAL A 201 -6.93 9.38 -28.94
C VAL A 201 -6.73 8.71 -30.30
N ARG A 202 -7.57 9.08 -31.26
CA ARG A 202 -7.59 8.48 -32.60
C ARG A 202 -6.28 8.72 -33.36
N ASP A 203 -5.83 9.97 -33.40
CA ASP A 203 -4.61 10.40 -34.10
C ASP A 203 -4.01 11.60 -33.38
N PHE A 204 -2.69 11.61 -33.22
CA PHE A 204 -1.93 12.77 -32.78
C PHE A 204 -1.38 13.52 -33.99
N ASP A 205 -1.42 14.85 -33.98
CA ASP A 205 -0.67 15.62 -34.98
C ASP A 205 0.82 15.73 -34.61
N ALA A 206 1.61 16.33 -35.48
CA ALA A 206 3.05 16.44 -35.30
C ALA A 206 3.42 17.26 -34.05
N ASP A 207 2.66 18.32 -33.76
CA ASP A 207 2.89 19.17 -32.59
C ASP A 207 2.53 18.43 -31.30
N GLU A 208 1.41 17.70 -31.29
CA GLU A 208 1.00 16.82 -30.19
C GLU A 208 2.02 15.71 -29.92
N SER A 209 2.51 15.05 -30.98
CA SER A 209 3.51 13.98 -30.89
C SER A 209 4.85 14.49 -30.36
N ALA A 210 5.20 15.75 -30.63
CA ALA A 210 6.39 16.39 -30.08
C ALA A 210 6.21 16.87 -28.64
N GLU A 211 5.04 17.40 -28.28
CA GLU A 211 4.81 18.00 -26.96
C GLU A 211 4.48 16.98 -25.87
N LEU A 212 3.64 15.96 -26.18
CA LEU A 212 3.17 14.98 -25.19
C LEU A 212 4.30 14.24 -24.46
N PRO A 213 5.35 13.73 -25.14
CA PRO A 213 6.48 13.12 -24.46
C PRO A 213 7.14 14.06 -23.45
N VAL A 214 7.27 15.35 -23.78
CA VAL A 214 7.87 16.35 -22.88
C VAL A 214 6.97 16.61 -21.67
N ILE A 215 5.65 16.52 -21.83
CA ILE A 215 4.68 16.65 -20.73
C ILE A 215 4.72 15.44 -19.80
N LEU A 216 4.87 14.23 -20.36
CA LEU A 216 4.81 12.97 -19.63
C LEU A 216 6.16 12.50 -19.09
N MET A 217 7.27 13.00 -19.62
CA MET A 217 8.62 12.61 -19.18
C MET A 217 8.83 12.73 -17.66
N PRO A 218 8.39 13.81 -16.98
CA PRO A 218 8.52 13.90 -15.53
C PRO A 218 7.82 12.75 -14.80
N LEU A 219 6.67 12.28 -15.30
CA LEU A 219 5.96 11.14 -14.69
C LEU A 219 6.79 9.86 -14.80
N VAL A 220 7.51 9.68 -15.89
CA VAL A 220 8.34 8.50 -16.15
C VAL A 220 9.66 8.56 -15.37
N GLU A 221 10.30 9.71 -15.30
CA GLU A 221 11.61 9.88 -14.65
C GLU A 221 11.49 9.98 -13.12
N GLU A 222 10.45 10.67 -12.63
CA GLU A 222 10.35 11.04 -11.22
C GLU A 222 9.39 10.16 -10.41
N ALA A 223 8.46 9.42 -11.01
CA ALA A 223 7.46 8.68 -10.22
C ALA A 223 8.08 7.65 -9.27
N LEU A 224 9.10 6.91 -9.73
CA LEU A 224 9.81 5.98 -8.83
C LEU A 224 10.61 6.73 -7.76
N ALA A 225 11.22 7.85 -8.12
CA ALA A 225 11.93 8.71 -7.17
C ALA A 225 10.96 9.29 -6.12
N ALA A 226 9.70 9.56 -6.48
CA ALA A 226 8.67 10.05 -5.56
C ALA A 226 8.41 9.08 -4.40
N PHE A 227 8.54 7.78 -4.63
CA PHE A 227 8.40 6.75 -3.60
C PHE A 227 9.71 6.42 -2.88
N THR A 228 10.83 6.49 -3.61
CA THR A 228 12.11 5.95 -3.15
C THR A 228 13.06 6.98 -2.56
N SER A 229 12.81 8.28 -2.77
CA SER A 229 13.62 9.36 -2.17
C SER A 229 13.48 9.35 -0.64
N SER A 230 14.51 8.87 0.05
CA SER A 230 14.64 9.00 1.51
C SER A 230 15.40 10.28 1.86
N ALA A 231 15.14 10.84 3.04
CA ALA A 231 15.97 11.90 3.61
C ALA A 231 17.36 11.40 4.07
N SER A 232 17.55 10.08 4.23
CA SER A 232 18.80 9.47 4.70
C SER A 232 19.69 9.03 3.52
N ARG A 233 20.86 9.65 3.37
CA ARG A 233 21.88 9.37 2.33
C ARG A 233 22.59 8.02 2.43
N HIS A 234 22.09 7.07 3.24
CA HIS A 234 22.88 5.91 3.68
C HIS A 234 22.44 4.54 3.18
N ASP A 235 21.39 4.43 2.35
CA ASP A 235 20.90 3.11 1.94
C ASP A 235 20.55 3.00 0.44
N ASP A 236 21.58 3.15 -0.39
CA ASP A 236 21.47 2.98 -1.85
C ASP A 236 20.98 1.58 -2.25
N ALA A 237 21.28 0.55 -1.44
CA ALA A 237 20.88 -0.82 -1.70
C ALA A 237 19.36 -1.03 -1.46
N GLU A 238 18.85 -0.57 -0.32
CA GLU A 238 17.40 -0.58 -0.04
C GLU A 238 16.63 0.19 -1.11
N GLN A 239 17.14 1.37 -1.50
CA GLN A 239 16.49 2.19 -2.52
C GLN A 239 16.42 1.50 -3.88
N ARG A 240 17.50 0.81 -4.29
CA ARG A 240 17.52 0.02 -5.54
C ARG A 240 16.53 -1.15 -5.48
N MET A 241 16.51 -1.89 -4.37
CA MET A 241 15.58 -2.99 -4.16
C MET A 241 14.12 -2.53 -4.23
N LEU A 242 13.82 -1.40 -3.60
CA LEU A 242 12.50 -0.78 -3.62
C LEU A 242 12.09 -0.37 -5.04
N CYS A 243 12.99 0.27 -5.80
CA CYS A 243 12.77 0.60 -7.21
C CYS A 243 12.46 -0.64 -8.07
N ILE A 244 13.22 -1.73 -7.89
CA ILE A 244 12.99 -2.98 -8.62
C ILE A 244 11.61 -3.56 -8.28
N ALA A 245 11.25 -3.61 -7.00
CA ALA A 245 9.98 -4.15 -6.54
C ALA A 245 8.78 -3.31 -7.01
N LEU A 246 8.90 -1.98 -7.04
CA LEU A 246 7.87 -1.09 -7.59
C LEU A 246 7.68 -1.30 -9.10
N LYS A 247 8.78 -1.39 -9.86
CA LYS A 247 8.72 -1.65 -11.31
C LYS A 247 8.07 -2.99 -11.64
N SER A 248 8.37 -4.04 -10.88
CA SER A 248 7.77 -5.36 -11.10
C SER A 248 6.30 -5.42 -10.69
N SER A 249 5.89 -4.60 -9.72
CA SER A 249 4.52 -4.58 -9.19
C SER A 249 3.58 -3.62 -9.95
N ALA A 250 4.11 -2.75 -10.81
CA ALA A 250 3.34 -1.77 -11.60
C ALA A 250 3.65 -1.89 -13.11
N PRO A 251 3.18 -2.95 -13.80
CA PRO A 251 3.46 -3.15 -15.23
C PRO A 251 3.00 -2.02 -16.15
N ALA A 252 1.96 -1.26 -15.78
CA ALA A 252 1.54 -0.10 -16.58
C ALA A 252 2.59 1.02 -16.63
N PHE A 253 3.49 1.09 -15.64
CA PHE A 253 4.61 2.02 -15.68
C PHE A 253 5.57 1.69 -16.83
N GLN A 254 5.85 0.41 -17.07
CA GLN A 254 6.65 -0.04 -18.23
C GLN A 254 5.93 0.24 -19.56
N LYS A 255 4.60 0.03 -19.60
CA LYS A 255 3.81 0.39 -20.78
C LYS A 255 3.89 1.88 -21.09
N LEU A 256 3.76 2.73 -20.08
CA LEU A 256 3.87 4.18 -20.25
C LEU A 256 5.25 4.59 -20.78
N LEU A 257 6.32 3.99 -20.25
CA LEU A 257 7.69 4.17 -20.75
C LEU A 257 7.78 3.88 -22.25
N VAL A 258 7.25 2.74 -22.70
CA VAL A 258 7.23 2.36 -24.12
C VAL A 258 6.39 3.32 -24.95
N VAL A 259 5.19 3.69 -24.50
CA VAL A 259 4.32 4.64 -25.20
C VAL A 259 5.01 6.00 -25.39
N VAL A 260 5.67 6.53 -24.35
CA VAL A 260 6.41 7.80 -24.44
C VAL A 260 7.57 7.70 -25.43
N LYS A 261 8.29 6.57 -25.46
CA LYS A 261 9.35 6.33 -26.47
C LYS A 261 8.77 6.27 -27.89
N LEU A 262 7.66 5.56 -28.09
CA LEU A 262 7.04 5.39 -29.40
C LEU A 262 6.55 6.72 -29.97
N LEU A 263 6.00 7.61 -29.13
CA LEU A 263 5.60 8.96 -29.54
C LEU A 263 6.79 9.80 -30.07
N GLN A 264 8.03 9.49 -29.67
CA GLN A 264 9.25 10.16 -30.13
C GLN A 264 9.97 9.43 -31.26
N ALA A 265 9.63 8.16 -31.51
CA ALA A 265 10.36 7.29 -32.43
C ALA A 265 10.02 7.60 -33.90
N ARG A 266 11.00 7.46 -34.79
CA ARG A 266 10.71 7.45 -36.23
C ARG A 266 10.15 6.08 -36.62
N LEU A 267 9.36 6.01 -37.70
CA LEU A 267 8.80 4.75 -38.20
C LEU A 267 9.85 3.63 -38.40
N ALA A 268 11.06 3.99 -38.83
CA ALA A 268 12.17 3.04 -38.97
C ALA A 268 12.64 2.46 -37.61
N ASP A 269 12.64 3.29 -36.56
CA ASP A 269 13.07 2.91 -35.22
C ASP A 269 12.02 2.00 -34.56
N ILE A 270 10.73 2.22 -34.83
CA ILE A 270 9.62 1.37 -34.35
C ILE A 270 9.78 -0.08 -34.84
N GLY A 271 10.19 -0.28 -36.10
CA GLY A 271 10.46 -1.61 -36.64
C GLY A 271 11.56 -2.33 -35.85
N THR A 272 12.64 -1.62 -35.52
CA THR A 272 13.73 -2.19 -34.72
C THR A 272 13.33 -2.50 -33.27
N MET A 273 12.47 -1.67 -32.66
CA MET A 273 11.94 -1.92 -31.32
C MET A 273 11.05 -3.17 -31.28
N TRP A 274 10.20 -3.36 -32.30
CA TRP A 274 9.37 -4.54 -32.44
C TRP A 274 10.20 -5.83 -32.58
N GLU A 275 11.25 -5.79 -33.41
CA GLU A 275 12.17 -6.93 -33.58
C GLU A 275 12.94 -7.28 -32.30
N ALA A 276 13.19 -6.30 -31.42
CA ALA A 276 13.81 -6.49 -30.11
C ALA A 276 12.84 -7.03 -29.04
N GLY A 277 11.54 -7.10 -29.33
CA GLY A 277 10.51 -7.58 -28.39
C GLY A 277 10.14 -6.56 -27.30
N GLU A 278 10.34 -5.26 -27.57
CA GLU A 278 9.90 -4.16 -26.69
C GLU A 278 8.40 -3.84 -26.83
#